data_AF-A0A2J4ZJI2-F1
#
_entry.id   AF-A0A2J4ZJI2-F1
#
_cell.length_a   1.000
_cell.length_b   1.000
_cell.length_c   1.000
_cell.angle_alpha   90.00
_cell.angle_beta   90.00
_cell.angle_gamma   90.00
#
_symmetry.space_group_name_H-M   'P 1'
#
loop_
_entity.id
_entity.type
_entity.pdbx_description
1 polymer ?
#
loop_
_entity_poly.entity_id
_entity_poly.type
_entity_poly.pdbx_seq_one_letter_code
_entity_poly.pdbx_strand_id
1 'polypeptide(L)'
;YQTRSNENRIKLVPIPPSRGIIYDRNGTPLALNRTIYQLEMMPEKVDNVQQTLDALRDVIDLTDDDVANFKKERARSHRFTSIPVKVNLSEVQVARFAVNQYRFPGVEVKGYKRRYYPYNSALTHVIGYVSKINDKDVDRLDKEGKLANYASTHDIGKLGIERYYEDVLHGQTGYEEVEVNNRGRVIRQLKEVPPQAGRDIYLTLDLKLQQYIETLLAGSRAAVVVTDPRTGAILALVSTPSYDPNLFVDGISSKDYSGLLNDPNTPLVNRATQGVYPPASTVKPYVAVSALSAGVITRNTSLFDPGWWQLPGSDKRYRDWKKWGHGHLNVTKALEESADTYFYQVAYDMGIDRLSEWMGKFGYGHYTGVDLAEERSGNMPTREWKLKRFKKPWYQGDTIPVGIGQGYWTATPIQMNKALMILINDGVVKVPHLLQSTVEDGKPVPWVQPHEPPVGDIHSGFWEIAKDGMFGVANRGNGTAHKYFASAPYKIAAKSGTAQVFGLKANETYNAHRIAERLRDHKLMTAFAPYNNPQVAVAIILENGGAGPAVGTIMRQILDHIMLGDNNTNLPSENPAVTAGEDQ
;
A
#
# COMPACT_ATOMS: atom_id res chain seq x y z
N TYR A 1 -27.90 26.84 47.11
CA TYR A 1 -26.81 27.76 46.72
C TYR A 1 -25.44 27.07 46.63
N GLN A 2 -25.02 26.27 47.62
CA GLN A 2 -23.74 25.53 47.59
C GLN A 2 -23.59 24.58 46.38
N THR A 3 -24.63 23.85 45.98
CA THR A 3 -24.58 22.92 44.84
C THR A 3 -24.34 23.64 43.50
N ARG A 4 -25.04 24.77 43.25
CA ARG A 4 -24.78 25.65 42.08
C ARG A 4 -23.43 26.37 42.14
N SER A 5 -22.89 26.60 43.34
CA SER A 5 -21.55 27.18 43.52
C SER A 5 -20.43 26.16 43.31
N ASN A 6 -20.68 24.89 43.57
CA ASN A 6 -19.75 23.79 43.29
C ASN A 6 -19.70 23.47 41.79
N GLU A 7 -20.85 23.49 41.10
CA GLU A 7 -20.92 23.35 39.63
C GLU A 7 -20.11 24.43 38.89
N ASN A 8 -20.02 25.64 39.44
CA ASN A 8 -19.21 26.73 38.86
C ASN A 8 -17.71 26.66 39.23
N ARG A 9 -17.30 25.82 40.20
CA ARG A 9 -15.92 25.75 40.69
C ARG A 9 -15.18 24.49 40.23
N ILE A 10 -15.89 23.40 39.96
CA ILE A 10 -15.29 22.12 39.55
C ILE A 10 -15.39 21.99 38.03
N LYS A 11 -14.24 21.86 37.36
CA LYS A 11 -14.16 21.67 35.91
C LYS A 11 -13.63 20.27 35.62
N LEU A 12 -14.28 19.57 34.70
CA LEU A 12 -13.78 18.33 34.11
C LEU A 12 -12.80 18.68 32.98
N VAL A 13 -11.59 18.14 33.05
CA VAL A 13 -10.57 18.33 32.02
C VAL A 13 -10.20 16.95 31.46
N PRO A 14 -10.40 16.70 30.16
CA PRO A 14 -10.07 15.42 29.54
C PRO A 14 -8.56 15.23 29.45
N ILE A 15 -8.10 13.99 29.66
CA ILE A 15 -6.68 13.60 29.59
C ILE A 15 -6.52 12.64 28.40
N PRO A 16 -5.69 12.98 27.40
CA PRO A 16 -5.55 12.15 26.21
C PRO A 16 -4.80 10.85 26.52
N PRO A 17 -5.19 9.73 25.89
CA PRO A 17 -4.47 8.48 26.01
C PRO A 17 -3.13 8.53 25.29
N SER A 18 -2.18 7.71 25.75
CA SER A 18 -0.96 7.44 25.00
C SER A 18 -1.29 6.50 23.85
N ARG A 19 -1.01 6.91 22.61
CA ARG A 19 -1.23 6.07 21.43
C ARG A 19 -0.37 4.80 21.47
N GLY A 20 -0.93 3.65 21.08
CA GLY A 20 -0.22 2.37 21.01
C GLY A 20 0.97 2.40 20.04
N ILE A 21 1.99 1.60 20.30
CA ILE A 21 3.19 1.45 19.46
C ILE A 21 2.91 0.41 18.37
N ILE A 22 3.45 0.66 17.17
CA ILE A 22 3.38 -0.29 16.05
C ILE A 22 4.72 -0.98 15.94
N TYR A 23 4.72 -2.31 15.93
CA TYR A 23 5.91 -3.15 15.82
C TYR A 23 5.91 -3.95 14.52
N ASP A 24 7.09 -4.25 14.00
CA ASP A 24 7.28 -5.27 12.96
C ASP A 24 7.21 -6.68 13.56
N ARG A 25 7.32 -7.70 12.71
CA ARG A 25 7.26 -9.11 13.11
C ARG A 25 8.38 -9.55 14.06
N ASN A 26 9.46 -8.76 14.14
CA ASN A 26 10.64 -9.01 14.96
C ASN A 26 10.63 -8.18 16.26
N GLY A 27 9.56 -7.41 16.53
CA GLY A 27 9.44 -6.56 17.70
C GLY A 27 10.17 -5.22 17.55
N THR A 28 10.56 -4.84 16.33
CA THR A 28 11.17 -3.54 16.04
C THR A 28 10.06 -2.47 15.97
N PRO A 29 10.13 -1.39 16.76
CA PRO A 29 9.09 -0.37 16.73
C PRO A 29 9.16 0.49 15.47
N LEU A 30 8.07 0.49 14.70
CA LEU A 30 7.90 1.18 13.42
C LEU A 30 7.27 2.57 13.56
N ALA A 31 6.41 2.75 14.56
CA ALA A 31 5.79 4.04 14.89
C ALA A 31 5.80 4.23 16.41
N LEU A 32 6.47 5.29 16.85
CA LEU A 32 6.77 5.57 18.26
C LEU A 32 6.16 6.91 18.67
N ASN A 33 6.08 7.15 19.97
CA ASN A 33 5.74 8.46 20.50
C ASN A 33 7.01 9.12 21.05
N ARG A 34 7.36 10.29 20.55
CA ARG A 34 8.46 11.13 21.07
C ARG A 34 7.88 12.33 21.82
N THR A 35 8.53 12.71 22.92
CA THR A 35 8.20 13.97 23.58
C THR A 35 8.79 15.11 22.76
N ILE A 36 7.92 15.93 22.22
CA ILE A 36 8.26 17.15 21.50
C ILE A 36 7.92 18.32 22.41
N TYR A 37 8.88 19.23 22.59
CA TYR A 37 8.65 20.46 23.30
C TYR A 37 8.16 21.54 22.34
N GLN A 38 7.10 22.23 22.72
CA GLN A 38 6.64 23.43 22.02
C GLN A 38 6.54 24.58 23.01
N LEU A 39 6.75 25.79 22.49
CA LEU A 39 6.45 27.01 23.20
C LEU A 39 5.03 27.42 22.89
N GLU A 40 4.24 27.76 23.90
CA GLU A 40 2.87 28.23 23.75
C GLU A 40 2.58 29.42 24.65
N MET A 41 1.60 30.24 24.27
CA MET A 41 1.15 31.36 25.09
C MET A 41 -0.36 31.55 25.00
N MET A 42 -0.95 32.05 26.07
CA MET A 42 -2.32 32.57 26.05
C MET A 42 -2.23 34.09 25.83
N PRO A 43 -2.62 34.64 24.67
CA PRO A 43 -2.39 36.06 24.36
C PRO A 43 -2.98 37.03 25.38
N GLU A 44 -4.07 36.67 26.05
CA GLU A 44 -4.70 37.48 27.09
C GLU A 44 -3.92 37.51 28.41
N LYS A 45 -2.94 36.61 28.59
CA LYS A 45 -2.03 36.55 29.74
C LYS A 45 -0.67 37.20 29.45
N VAL A 46 -0.45 37.71 28.23
CA VAL A 46 0.80 38.32 27.78
C VAL A 46 0.56 39.80 27.56
N ASP A 47 1.31 40.66 28.26
CA ASP A 47 1.09 42.12 28.25
C ASP A 47 1.28 42.72 26.85
N ASN A 48 2.38 42.38 26.17
CA ASN A 48 2.67 42.84 24.82
C ASN A 48 3.13 41.69 23.91
N VAL A 49 2.15 41.08 23.24
CA VAL A 49 2.38 39.91 22.37
C VAL A 49 3.42 40.18 21.29
N GLN A 50 3.42 41.35 20.65
CA GLN A 50 4.36 41.62 19.55
C GLN A 50 5.79 41.75 20.08
N GLN A 51 5.98 42.47 21.18
CA GLN A 51 7.29 42.59 21.83
C GLN A 51 7.80 41.23 22.33
N THR A 52 6.92 40.38 22.85
CA THR A 52 7.26 39.01 23.25
C THR A 52 7.72 38.17 22.05
N LEU A 53 6.99 38.20 20.93
CA LEU A 53 7.38 37.46 19.72
C LEU A 53 8.73 37.91 19.18
N ASP A 54 8.99 39.22 19.14
CA ASP A 54 10.26 39.75 18.65
C ASP A 54 11.43 39.38 19.57
N ALA A 55 11.24 39.45 20.90
CA ALA A 55 12.25 39.04 21.86
C ALA A 55 12.51 37.52 21.86
N LEU A 56 11.54 36.69 21.45
CA LEU A 56 11.71 35.24 21.32
C LEU A 56 12.56 34.85 20.11
N ARG A 57 12.74 35.73 19.12
CA ARG A 57 13.62 35.49 17.96
C ARG A 57 15.04 35.18 18.40
N ASP A 58 15.57 35.95 19.35
CA ASP A 58 16.94 35.78 19.86
C ASP A 58 17.10 34.58 20.81
N VAL A 59 16.01 34.11 21.42
CA VAL A 59 16.07 33.07 22.46
C VAL A 59 15.87 31.68 21.89
N ILE A 60 14.90 31.52 20.98
CA ILE A 60 14.48 30.22 20.44
C ILE A 60 14.55 30.16 18.91
N ASP A 61 15.24 31.10 18.28
CA ASP A 61 15.34 31.19 16.81
C ASP A 61 13.95 31.22 16.15
N LEU A 62 13.06 32.08 16.67
CA LEU A 62 11.70 32.23 16.15
C LEU A 62 11.72 32.86 14.75
N THR A 63 11.10 32.18 13.76
CA THR A 63 11.11 32.62 12.37
C THR A 63 9.87 33.44 12.01
N ASP A 64 9.88 34.11 10.85
CA ASP A 64 8.71 34.82 10.35
C ASP A 64 7.54 33.87 10.03
N ASP A 65 7.84 32.65 9.57
CA ASP A 65 6.85 31.61 9.33
C ASP A 65 6.18 31.15 10.63
N ASP A 66 6.95 31.01 11.72
CA ASP A 66 6.40 30.70 13.05
C ASP A 66 5.41 31.78 13.50
N VAL A 67 5.78 33.06 13.34
CA VAL A 67 4.93 34.20 13.71
C VAL A 67 3.66 34.25 12.84
N ALA A 68 3.78 33.97 11.55
CA ALA A 68 2.63 33.90 10.65
C ALA A 68 1.66 32.77 11.04
N ASN A 69 2.19 31.59 11.39
CA ASN A 69 1.42 30.45 11.88
C ASN A 69 0.73 30.75 13.21
N PHE A 70 1.45 31.36 14.17
CA PHE A 70 0.87 31.80 15.44
C PHE A 70 -0.30 32.77 15.22
N LYS A 71 -0.15 33.78 14.36
CA LYS A 71 -1.21 34.75 14.05
C LYS A 71 -2.42 34.07 13.41
N LYS A 72 -2.19 33.11 12.53
CA LYS A 72 -3.25 32.32 11.87
C LYS A 72 -4.01 31.44 12.85
N GLU A 73 -3.32 30.71 13.73
CA GLU A 73 -3.95 29.89 14.76
C GLU A 73 -4.69 30.77 15.78
N ARG A 74 -4.14 31.94 16.14
CA ARG A 74 -4.80 32.92 17.01
C ARG A 74 -6.13 33.40 16.45
N ALA A 75 -6.20 33.69 15.15
CA ALA A 75 -7.43 34.12 14.50
C ALA A 75 -8.51 33.03 14.48
N ARG A 76 -8.11 31.75 14.51
CA ARG A 76 -9.01 30.59 14.48
C ARG A 76 -9.40 30.09 15.86
N SER A 77 -8.65 30.47 16.89
CA SER A 77 -8.84 29.99 18.26
C SER A 77 -9.86 30.84 19.01
N HIS A 78 -10.54 30.24 19.98
CA HIS A 78 -11.42 30.97 20.90
C HIS A 78 -10.61 31.82 21.89
N ARG A 79 -11.26 32.79 22.54
CA ARG A 79 -10.63 33.59 23.62
C ARG A 79 -10.15 32.66 24.74
N PHE A 80 -9.02 33.00 25.35
CA PHE A 80 -8.37 32.19 26.40
C PHE A 80 -7.96 30.79 25.94
N THR A 81 -7.50 30.64 24.70
CA THR A 81 -6.86 29.41 24.22
C THR A 81 -5.34 29.54 24.32
N SER A 82 -4.66 28.47 24.74
CA SER A 82 -3.19 28.41 24.65
C SER A 82 -2.81 28.15 23.19
N ILE A 83 -2.04 29.05 22.59
CA ILE A 83 -1.70 28.99 21.17
C ILE A 83 -0.22 28.67 21.03
N PRO A 84 0.16 27.66 20.21
CA PRO A 84 1.55 27.34 19.95
C PRO A 84 2.24 28.50 19.22
N VAL A 85 3.38 28.91 19.77
CA VAL A 85 4.27 29.96 19.25
C VAL A 85 5.34 29.36 18.36
N LYS A 86 5.98 28.28 18.82
CA LYS A 86 6.96 27.50 18.06
C LYS A 86 6.84 26.03 18.45
N VAL A 87 6.73 25.16 17.45
CA VAL A 87 6.72 23.70 17.62
C VAL A 87 8.11 23.13 17.38
N ASN A 88 8.36 21.89 17.83
CA ASN A 88 9.62 21.17 17.60
C ASN A 88 10.87 21.89 18.13
N LEU A 89 10.81 22.41 19.36
CA LEU A 89 11.97 23.00 20.01
C LEU A 89 13.05 21.94 20.21
N SER A 90 14.27 22.25 19.78
CA SER A 90 15.46 21.47 20.16
C SER A 90 15.73 21.58 21.65
N GLU A 91 16.44 20.60 22.23
CA GLU A 91 16.85 20.65 23.64
C GLU A 91 17.62 21.93 23.98
N VAL A 92 18.43 22.42 23.05
CA VAL A 92 19.15 23.70 23.19
C VAL A 92 18.19 24.88 23.27
N GLN A 93 17.16 24.92 22.42
CA GLN A 93 16.14 25.98 22.46
C GLN A 93 15.28 25.91 23.73
N VAL A 94 14.92 24.70 24.17
CA VAL A 94 14.23 24.50 25.46
C VAL A 94 15.09 25.03 26.61
N ALA A 95 16.37 24.68 26.65
CA ALA A 95 17.30 25.16 27.69
C ALA A 95 17.48 26.68 27.65
N ARG A 96 17.65 27.28 26.46
CA ARG A 96 17.73 28.74 26.27
C ARG A 96 16.47 29.45 26.74
N PHE A 97 15.30 28.89 26.46
CA PHE A 97 14.06 29.45 26.96
C PHE A 97 13.94 29.29 28.47
N ALA A 98 14.26 28.12 29.03
CA ALA A 98 14.14 27.84 30.46
C ALA A 98 14.92 28.86 31.32
N VAL A 99 16.15 29.21 30.93
CA VAL A 99 16.94 30.23 31.65
C VAL A 99 16.40 31.66 31.46
N ASN A 100 15.61 31.91 30.42
CA ASN A 100 14.98 33.20 30.14
C ASN A 100 13.49 33.25 30.52
N GLN A 101 12.92 32.18 31.09
CA GLN A 101 11.48 32.04 31.29
C GLN A 101 10.88 33.18 32.13
N TYR A 102 11.63 33.71 33.09
CA TYR A 102 11.23 34.84 33.93
C TYR A 102 10.93 36.12 33.13
N ARG A 103 11.51 36.28 31.93
CA ARG A 103 11.30 37.43 31.03
C ARG A 103 10.00 37.33 30.22
N PHE A 104 9.39 36.15 30.18
CA PHE A 104 8.23 35.88 29.34
C PHE A 104 7.01 35.41 30.16
N PRO A 105 6.45 36.24 31.07
CA PRO A 105 5.22 35.91 31.76
C PRO A 105 4.08 35.57 30.79
N GLY A 106 3.39 34.45 31.01
CA GLY A 106 2.30 33.99 30.16
C GLY A 106 2.72 33.12 28.97
N VAL A 107 4.03 32.86 28.81
CA VAL A 107 4.59 31.92 27.84
C VAL A 107 5.09 30.67 28.57
N GLU A 108 4.70 29.50 28.08
CA GLU A 108 4.98 28.20 28.69
C GLU A 108 5.67 27.29 27.68
N VAL A 109 6.64 26.49 28.15
CA VAL A 109 7.14 25.32 27.40
C VAL A 109 6.36 24.11 27.88
N LYS A 110 5.77 23.37 26.96
CA LYS A 110 5.09 22.10 27.24
C LYS A 110 5.62 20.99 26.38
N GLY A 111 5.77 19.82 27.00
CA GLY A 111 6.08 18.57 26.32
C GLY A 111 4.79 17.87 25.90
N TYR A 112 4.68 17.56 24.61
CA TYR A 112 3.60 16.78 24.04
C TYR A 112 4.16 15.48 23.47
N LYS A 113 3.44 14.38 23.66
CA LYS A 113 3.75 13.14 22.93
C LYS A 113 3.27 13.30 21.50
N ARG A 114 4.19 13.32 20.56
CA ARG A 114 3.94 13.35 19.12
C ARG A 114 4.40 12.05 18.49
N ARG A 115 3.78 11.68 17.38
CA ARG A 115 4.13 10.47 16.67
C ARG A 115 5.45 10.64 15.93
N TYR A 116 6.22 9.57 15.81
CA TYR A 116 7.51 9.60 15.13
C TYR A 116 7.72 8.30 14.36
N TYR A 117 8.18 8.44 13.12
CA TYR A 117 8.42 7.34 12.18
C TYR A 117 9.93 7.24 11.92
N PRO A 118 10.65 6.30 12.58
CA PRO A 118 12.11 6.23 12.53
C PRO A 118 12.69 5.88 11.15
N TYR A 119 11.87 5.29 10.29
CA TYR A 119 12.28 4.71 9.01
C TYR A 119 11.83 5.53 7.79
N ASN A 120 11.41 6.78 8.03
CA ASN A 120 11.07 7.76 7.00
C ASN A 120 10.18 7.16 5.89
N SER A 121 10.64 7.21 4.64
CA SER A 121 9.88 6.85 3.44
C SER A 121 9.61 5.36 3.26
N ALA A 122 10.36 4.47 3.92
CA ALA A 122 10.30 3.03 3.72
C ALA A 122 8.93 2.42 4.02
N LEU A 123 8.17 3.08 4.90
CA LEU A 123 6.95 2.56 5.49
C LEU A 123 5.72 3.44 5.26
N THR A 124 5.84 4.52 4.49
CA THR A 124 4.85 5.58 4.39
C THR A 124 3.46 5.07 4.00
N HIS A 125 3.35 4.29 2.92
CA HIS A 125 2.03 3.87 2.44
C HIS A 125 1.41 2.73 3.23
N VAL A 126 2.24 1.92 3.92
CA VAL A 126 1.77 0.77 4.68
C VAL A 126 1.46 1.16 6.13
N ILE A 127 2.36 1.86 6.82
CA ILE A 127 2.13 2.34 8.19
C ILE A 127 1.24 3.57 8.19
N GLY A 128 1.49 4.49 7.25
CA GLY A 128 0.82 5.78 7.22
C GLY A 128 1.37 6.76 8.24
N TYR A 129 0.57 7.78 8.51
CA TYR A 129 0.88 8.79 9.50
C TYR A 129 -0.35 9.26 10.24
N VAL A 130 -0.15 9.78 11.45
CA VAL A 130 -1.12 10.62 12.13
C VAL A 130 -0.84 12.10 11.82
N SER A 131 -1.89 12.90 11.76
CA SER A 131 -1.74 14.36 11.73
C SER A 131 -3.00 15.05 12.26
N LYS A 132 -2.92 16.38 12.38
CA LYS A 132 -3.98 17.22 12.95
C LYS A 132 -5.37 16.86 12.41
N ILE A 133 -6.32 16.67 13.33
CA ILE A 133 -7.74 16.46 13.04
C ILE A 133 -8.28 17.67 12.26
N ASN A 134 -9.02 17.39 11.19
CA ASN A 134 -9.74 18.39 10.42
C ASN A 134 -11.26 18.15 10.49
N ASP A 135 -12.04 19.08 9.96
CA ASP A 135 -13.51 19.03 10.04
C ASP A 135 -14.10 17.74 9.45
N LYS A 136 -13.49 17.15 8.41
CA LYS A 136 -13.96 15.87 7.85
C LYS A 136 -13.71 14.68 8.80
N ASP A 137 -12.66 14.75 9.61
CA ASP A 137 -12.41 13.75 10.63
C ASP A 137 -13.39 13.91 11.78
N VAL A 138 -13.70 15.15 12.20
CA VAL A 138 -14.74 15.44 13.20
C VAL A 138 -16.09 14.89 12.74
N ASP A 139 -16.51 15.20 11.51
CA ASP A 139 -17.74 14.68 10.92
C ASP A 139 -17.78 13.15 10.87
N ARG A 140 -16.64 12.50 10.58
CA ARG A 140 -16.52 11.05 10.57
C ARG A 140 -16.65 10.48 11.99
N LEU A 141 -15.90 11.03 12.94
CA LEU A 141 -15.92 10.60 14.34
C LEU A 141 -17.31 10.78 14.97
N ASP A 142 -18.02 11.85 14.64
CA ASP A 142 -19.37 12.09 15.13
C ASP A 142 -20.36 11.06 14.58
N LYS A 143 -20.33 10.81 13.26
CA LYS A 143 -21.15 9.77 12.62
C LYS A 143 -20.89 8.36 13.14
N GLU A 144 -19.65 8.07 13.53
CA GLU A 144 -19.25 6.80 14.11
C GLU A 144 -19.50 6.72 15.63
N GLY A 145 -19.98 7.81 16.26
CA GLY A 145 -20.25 7.87 17.70
C GLY A 145 -18.98 7.90 18.57
N LYS A 146 -17.83 8.28 17.99
CA LYS A 146 -16.51 8.24 18.63
C LYS A 146 -16.03 9.61 19.11
N LEU A 147 -16.65 10.70 18.67
CA LEU A 147 -16.18 12.08 18.94
C LEU A 147 -15.96 12.37 20.43
N ALA A 148 -16.78 11.83 21.32
CA ALA A 148 -16.63 11.99 22.76
C ALA A 148 -15.27 11.49 23.29
N ASN A 149 -14.73 10.39 22.72
CA ASN A 149 -13.44 9.84 23.11
C ASN A 149 -12.26 10.70 22.61
N TYR A 150 -12.50 11.66 21.72
CA TYR A 150 -11.46 12.53 21.14
C TYR A 150 -11.44 13.94 21.75
N ALA A 151 -12.14 14.17 22.87
CA ALA A 151 -12.27 15.50 23.49
C ALA A 151 -10.94 16.20 23.81
N SER A 152 -9.86 15.45 24.06
CA SER A 152 -8.49 15.95 24.28
C SER A 152 -7.48 15.50 23.23
N THR A 153 -7.94 14.82 22.17
CA THR A 153 -7.08 14.28 21.11
C THR A 153 -7.16 15.18 19.90
N HIS A 154 -6.01 15.60 19.37
CA HIS A 154 -5.93 16.59 18.30
C HIS A 154 -5.34 16.04 17.00
N ASP A 155 -4.87 14.79 17.00
CA ASP A 155 -4.27 14.11 15.87
C ASP A 155 -4.98 12.76 15.64
N ILE A 156 -5.04 12.32 14.38
CA ILE A 156 -5.71 11.06 13.99
C ILE A 156 -4.96 10.40 12.83
N GLY A 157 -4.97 9.06 12.76
CA GLY A 157 -4.45 8.31 11.62
C GLY A 157 -5.11 8.71 10.30
N LYS A 158 -4.30 9.07 9.30
CA LYS A 158 -4.78 9.58 7.99
C LYS A 158 -4.77 8.56 6.87
N LEU A 159 -3.86 7.59 6.95
CA LEU A 159 -3.78 6.47 6.02
C LEU A 159 -3.06 5.30 6.66
N GLY A 160 -2.98 4.17 5.95
CA GLY A 160 -2.17 3.05 6.39
C GLY A 160 -2.76 2.33 7.60
N ILE A 161 -1.90 1.56 8.28
CA ILE A 161 -2.18 0.94 9.57
C ILE A 161 -2.62 1.96 10.62
N GLU A 162 -2.02 3.15 10.66
CA GLU A 162 -2.39 4.20 11.60
C GLU A 162 -3.87 4.57 11.50
N ARG A 163 -4.42 4.60 10.28
CA ARG A 163 -5.85 4.87 10.06
C ARG A 163 -6.72 3.64 10.24
N TYR A 164 -6.32 2.50 9.70
CA TYR A 164 -7.15 1.30 9.73
C TYR A 164 -7.37 0.80 11.17
N TYR A 165 -6.30 0.81 11.98
CA TYR A 165 -6.36 0.43 13.39
C TYR A 165 -6.44 1.64 14.35
N GLU A 166 -6.97 2.78 13.87
CA GLU A 166 -7.06 4.01 14.66
C GLU A 166 -7.73 3.78 16.02
N ASP A 167 -8.87 3.06 16.05
CA ASP A 167 -9.62 2.82 17.27
C ASP A 167 -8.82 2.04 18.32
N VAL A 168 -8.07 1.04 17.86
CA VAL A 168 -7.22 0.19 18.69
C VAL A 168 -5.99 0.95 19.19
N LEU A 169 -5.39 1.75 18.31
CA LEU A 169 -4.19 2.54 18.58
C LEU A 169 -4.47 3.77 19.45
N HIS A 170 -5.66 4.36 19.39
CA HIS A 170 -5.99 5.58 20.13
C HIS A 170 -6.03 5.33 21.64
N GLY A 171 -6.78 4.33 22.09
CA GLY A 171 -7.02 4.08 23.52
C GLY A 171 -8.26 4.82 24.04
N GLN A 172 -8.36 4.94 25.37
CA GLN A 172 -9.51 5.53 26.04
C GLN A 172 -9.13 6.80 26.81
N THR A 173 -9.82 7.89 26.51
CA THR A 173 -9.63 9.18 27.19
C THR A 173 -10.04 9.12 28.66
N GLY A 174 -9.16 9.62 29.51
CA GLY A 174 -9.39 9.81 30.94
C GLY A 174 -9.88 11.23 31.22
N TYR A 175 -10.04 11.57 32.50
CA TYR A 175 -10.38 12.92 32.91
C TYR A 175 -9.93 13.22 34.34
N GLU A 176 -9.71 14.50 34.62
CA GLU A 176 -9.52 14.99 35.98
C GLU A 176 -10.59 16.02 36.35
N GLU A 177 -10.97 16.01 37.62
CA GLU A 177 -11.81 17.03 38.23
C GLU A 177 -10.89 18.05 38.89
N VAL A 178 -10.85 19.27 38.37
CA VAL A 178 -10.01 20.36 38.89
C VAL A 178 -10.85 21.48 39.46
N GLU A 179 -10.42 22.01 40.60
CA GLU A 179 -11.05 23.16 41.24
C GLU A 179 -10.44 24.44 40.68
N VAL A 180 -11.25 25.30 40.04
CA VAL A 180 -10.80 26.55 39.43
C VAL A 180 -11.20 27.78 40.25
N ASN A 181 -10.36 28.82 40.23
CA ASN A 181 -10.73 30.12 40.82
C ASN A 181 -11.61 30.95 39.88
N ASN A 182 -12.06 32.12 40.34
CA ASN A 182 -12.85 33.08 39.56
C ASN A 182 -12.15 33.62 38.29
N ARG A 183 -10.85 33.37 38.11
CA ARG A 183 -10.07 33.69 36.91
C ARG A 183 -9.76 32.45 36.05
N GLY A 184 -10.37 31.30 36.34
CA GLY A 184 -10.20 30.05 35.60
C GLY A 184 -8.86 29.34 35.84
N ARG A 185 -8.09 29.72 36.87
CA ARG A 185 -6.84 29.02 37.22
C ARG A 185 -7.13 27.79 38.06
N VAL A 186 -6.49 26.67 37.71
CA VAL A 186 -6.50 25.44 38.50
C VAL A 186 -5.85 25.71 39.86
N ILE A 187 -6.58 25.46 40.94
CA ILE A 187 -6.13 25.59 42.33
C ILE A 187 -5.62 24.24 42.83
N ARG A 188 -6.41 23.18 42.61
CA ARG A 188 -6.06 21.81 42.98
C ARG A 188 -6.82 20.79 42.13
N GLN A 189 -6.26 19.60 42.05
CA GLN A 189 -6.90 18.40 41.52
C GLN A 189 -7.73 17.74 42.64
N LEU A 190 -8.98 17.39 42.34
CA LEU A 190 -9.90 16.73 43.27
C LEU A 190 -9.95 15.22 43.06
N LYS A 191 -9.94 14.80 41.79
CA LYS A 191 -10.03 13.41 41.37
C LYS A 191 -9.38 13.24 40.00
N GLU A 192 -8.78 12.08 39.78
CA GLU A 192 -8.24 11.68 38.48
C GLU A 192 -8.78 10.30 38.12
N VAL A 193 -9.24 10.17 36.87
CA VAL A 193 -9.45 8.88 36.21
C VAL A 193 -8.43 8.81 35.09
N PRO A 194 -7.35 8.03 35.23
CA PRO A 194 -6.27 8.03 34.27
C PRO A 194 -6.76 7.47 32.92
N PRO A 195 -6.21 7.95 31.79
CA PRO A 195 -6.53 7.39 30.48
C PRO A 195 -5.97 5.98 30.35
N GLN A 196 -6.55 5.18 29.45
CA GLN A 196 -5.99 3.89 29.05
C GLN A 196 -5.25 4.06 27.74
N ALA A 197 -3.98 3.66 27.71
CA ALA A 197 -3.18 3.70 26.50
C ALA A 197 -3.84 2.85 25.39
N GLY A 198 -3.65 3.28 24.14
CA GLY A 198 -3.98 2.45 23.00
C GLY A 198 -3.14 1.18 22.99
N ARG A 199 -3.67 0.15 22.33
CA ARG A 199 -3.04 -1.16 22.31
C ARG A 199 -1.88 -1.15 21.32
N ASP A 200 -0.80 -1.78 21.74
CA ASP A 200 0.32 -2.06 20.84
C ASP A 200 -0.12 -3.10 19.81
N ILE A 201 0.35 -2.93 18.59
CA ILE A 201 0.07 -3.84 17.48
C ILE A 201 1.37 -4.37 16.89
N TYR A 202 1.37 -5.67 16.62
CA TYR A 202 2.46 -6.37 15.97
C TYR A 202 2.04 -6.68 14.55
N LEU A 203 2.83 -6.24 13.59
CA LEU A 203 2.60 -6.46 12.17
C LEU A 203 3.38 -7.67 11.67
N THR A 204 2.97 -8.20 10.54
CA THR A 204 3.64 -9.28 9.81
C THR A 204 4.84 -8.79 8.99
N LEU A 205 4.98 -7.47 8.85
CA LEU A 205 6.05 -6.84 8.08
C LEU A 205 7.43 -7.21 8.61
N ASP A 206 8.36 -7.45 7.70
CA ASP A 206 9.80 -7.50 7.98
C ASP A 206 10.42 -6.18 7.53
N LEU A 207 10.90 -5.38 8.49
CA LEU A 207 11.44 -4.06 8.21
C LEU A 207 12.65 -4.11 7.27
N LYS A 208 13.54 -5.10 7.43
CA LYS A 208 14.77 -5.19 6.64
C LYS A 208 14.44 -5.51 5.18
N LEU A 209 13.51 -6.44 4.97
CA LEU A 209 13.00 -6.77 3.63
C LEU A 209 12.34 -5.54 2.97
N GLN A 210 11.51 -4.81 3.72
CA GLN A 210 10.85 -3.61 3.21
C GLN A 210 11.86 -2.56 2.72
N GLN A 211 12.89 -2.25 3.53
CA GLN A 211 13.94 -1.28 3.18
C GLN A 211 14.83 -1.76 2.02
N TYR A 212 15.11 -3.06 1.97
CA TYR A 212 15.83 -3.67 0.85
C TYR A 212 15.07 -3.46 -0.46
N ILE A 213 13.76 -3.74 -0.47
CA ILE A 213 12.90 -3.56 -1.65
C ILE A 213 12.79 -2.08 -2.04
N GLU A 214 12.61 -1.16 -1.09
CA GLU A 214 12.59 0.29 -1.39
C GLU A 214 13.87 0.72 -2.10
N THR A 215 15.03 0.21 -1.65
CA THR A 215 16.33 0.50 -2.25
C THR A 215 16.43 -0.05 -3.67
N LEU A 216 15.96 -1.28 -3.93
CA LEU A 216 15.93 -1.87 -5.27
C LEU A 216 15.04 -1.11 -6.26
N LEU A 217 13.99 -0.45 -5.75
CA LEU A 217 13.01 0.29 -6.54
C LEU A 217 13.35 1.78 -6.72
N ALA A 218 14.50 2.24 -6.21
CA ALA A 218 14.90 3.64 -6.26
C ALA A 218 14.75 4.22 -7.69
N GLY A 219 14.12 5.39 -7.78
CA GLY A 219 13.87 6.09 -9.05
C GLY A 219 12.74 5.53 -9.92
N SER A 220 12.20 4.35 -9.61
CA SER A 220 11.10 3.73 -10.36
C SER A 220 9.74 4.02 -9.74
N ARG A 221 8.72 4.19 -10.59
CA ARG A 221 7.31 4.10 -10.16
C ARG A 221 6.92 2.63 -10.11
N ALA A 222 6.78 2.08 -8.91
CA ALA A 222 6.63 0.65 -8.73
C ALA A 222 5.78 0.28 -7.52
N ALA A 223 5.34 -0.98 -7.51
CA ALA A 223 4.75 -1.60 -6.33
C ALA A 223 5.24 -3.04 -6.20
N VAL A 224 5.49 -3.46 -4.97
CA VAL A 224 5.86 -4.83 -4.60
C VAL A 224 5.01 -5.26 -3.41
N VAL A 225 4.41 -6.43 -3.53
CA VAL A 225 3.70 -7.11 -2.44
C VAL A 225 4.36 -8.47 -2.24
N VAL A 226 4.94 -8.68 -1.06
CA VAL A 226 5.51 -9.95 -0.61
C VAL A 226 4.63 -10.52 0.48
N THR A 227 4.21 -11.77 0.33
CA THR A 227 3.39 -12.49 1.31
C THR A 227 3.96 -13.86 1.62
N ASP A 228 3.65 -14.36 2.82
CA ASP A 228 3.74 -15.78 3.14
C ASP A 228 2.44 -16.46 2.71
N PRO A 229 2.46 -17.32 1.67
CA PRO A 229 1.24 -17.95 1.16
C PRO A 229 0.62 -18.92 2.18
N ARG A 230 1.35 -19.36 3.22
CA ARG A 230 0.82 -20.29 4.23
C ARG A 230 -0.16 -19.61 5.18
N THR A 231 -0.01 -18.30 5.38
CA THR A 231 -0.79 -17.52 6.36
C THR A 231 -1.56 -16.37 5.74
N GLY A 232 -1.14 -15.85 4.58
CA GLY A 232 -1.62 -14.57 4.05
C GLY A 232 -0.89 -13.36 4.64
N ALA A 233 0.12 -13.57 5.50
CA ALA A 233 0.87 -12.51 6.14
C ALA A 233 1.67 -11.69 5.12
N ILE A 234 1.49 -10.37 5.11
CA ILE A 234 2.25 -9.45 4.25
C ILE A 234 3.62 -9.18 4.90
N LEU A 235 4.68 -9.63 4.24
CA LEU A 235 6.06 -9.47 4.71
C LEU A 235 6.64 -8.12 4.26
N ALA A 236 6.23 -7.64 3.09
CA ALA A 236 6.56 -6.31 2.59
C ALA A 236 5.47 -5.80 1.65
N LEU A 237 5.16 -4.51 1.75
CA LEU A 237 4.22 -3.79 0.88
C LEU A 237 4.84 -2.43 0.56
N VAL A 238 5.50 -2.34 -0.58
CA VAL A 238 6.28 -1.17 -0.99
C VAL A 238 5.61 -0.51 -2.19
N SER A 239 5.53 0.82 -2.16
CA SER A 239 5.10 1.66 -3.26
C SER A 239 6.10 2.79 -3.45
N THR A 240 6.62 2.95 -4.66
CA THR A 240 7.59 4.00 -5.01
C THR A 240 7.08 4.87 -6.16
N PRO A 241 7.44 6.17 -6.21
CA PRO A 241 8.19 6.91 -5.18
C PRO A 241 7.39 7.08 -3.87
N SER A 242 8.11 7.18 -2.76
CA SER A 242 7.55 7.43 -1.42
C SER A 242 7.93 8.84 -0.94
N TYR A 243 7.56 9.19 0.29
CA TYR A 243 7.78 10.48 0.92
C TYR A 243 7.92 10.32 2.44
N ASP A 244 8.50 11.29 3.14
CA ASP A 244 8.67 11.22 4.59
C ASP A 244 7.32 11.49 5.32
N PRO A 245 6.78 10.53 6.09
CA PRO A 245 5.55 10.71 6.85
C PRO A 245 5.72 11.71 8.01
N ASN A 246 6.93 11.93 8.52
CA ASN A 246 7.17 12.87 9.61
C ASN A 246 6.84 14.32 9.21
N LEU A 247 6.86 14.65 7.91
CA LEU A 247 6.42 15.95 7.40
C LEU A 247 4.98 16.28 7.77
N PHE A 248 4.13 15.28 7.99
CA PHE A 248 2.71 15.49 8.27
C PHE A 248 2.38 15.57 9.75
N VAL A 249 3.21 15.00 10.63
CA VAL A 249 2.92 14.87 12.07
C VAL A 249 2.62 16.22 12.70
N ASP A 250 3.50 17.19 12.51
CA ASP A 250 3.38 18.52 13.11
C ASP A 250 2.72 19.55 12.17
N GLY A 251 2.18 19.08 11.04
CA GLY A 251 1.59 19.91 10.00
C GLY A 251 2.58 20.22 8.87
N ILE A 252 2.32 19.61 7.71
CA ILE A 252 3.15 19.80 6.51
C ILE A 252 3.09 21.25 6.00
N SER A 253 4.24 21.77 5.58
CA SER A 253 4.31 23.09 4.97
C SER A 253 3.51 23.12 3.66
N SER A 254 2.97 24.29 3.29
CA SER A 254 2.24 24.43 2.03
C SER A 254 3.14 24.16 0.81
N LYS A 255 4.44 24.46 0.93
CA LYS A 255 5.44 24.21 -0.12
C LYS A 255 5.67 22.70 -0.31
N ASP A 256 5.93 21.97 0.77
CA ASP A 256 6.22 20.54 0.69
C ASP A 256 4.99 19.74 0.25
N TYR A 257 3.81 20.09 0.78
CA TYR A 257 2.56 19.46 0.37
C TYR A 257 2.25 19.72 -1.11
N SER A 258 2.42 20.95 -1.58
CA SER A 258 2.29 21.30 -3.00
C SER A 258 3.31 20.56 -3.86
N GLY A 259 4.54 20.34 -3.36
CA GLY A 259 5.56 19.52 -4.00
C GLY A 259 5.09 18.08 -4.22
N LEU A 260 4.54 17.43 -3.18
CA LEU A 260 4.02 16.06 -3.27
C LEU A 260 2.79 15.95 -4.19
N LEU A 261 1.90 16.95 -4.16
CA LEU A 261 0.67 16.96 -4.96
C LEU A 261 0.95 17.19 -6.45
N ASN A 262 1.92 18.05 -6.77
CA ASN A 262 2.27 18.40 -8.14
C ASN A 262 3.37 17.50 -8.74
N ASP A 263 3.96 16.58 -7.97
CA ASP A 263 4.91 15.61 -8.49
C ASP A 263 4.18 14.70 -9.51
N PRO A 264 4.59 14.71 -10.79
CA PRO A 264 3.94 13.90 -11.82
C PRO A 264 4.13 12.39 -11.61
N ASN A 265 5.06 11.99 -10.74
CA ASN A 265 5.25 10.61 -10.32
C ASN A 265 4.32 10.20 -9.17
N THR A 266 3.45 11.10 -8.70
CA THR A 266 2.34 10.82 -7.77
C THR A 266 2.75 9.98 -6.55
N PRO A 267 3.69 10.46 -5.71
CA PRO A 267 4.19 9.73 -4.54
C PRO A 267 3.13 9.49 -3.46
N LEU A 268 2.05 10.28 -3.45
CA LEU A 268 0.93 10.11 -2.50
C LEU A 268 0.10 8.83 -2.74
N VAL A 269 0.20 8.21 -3.93
CA VAL A 269 -0.58 7.03 -4.28
C VAL A 269 0.08 5.77 -3.72
N ASN A 270 -0.67 4.96 -2.97
CA ASN A 270 -0.25 3.60 -2.64
C ASN A 270 -0.47 2.71 -3.87
N ARG A 271 0.57 2.50 -4.68
CA ARG A 271 0.46 1.72 -5.92
C ARG A 271 0.16 0.24 -5.68
N ALA A 272 0.51 -0.30 -4.51
CA ALA A 272 0.26 -1.69 -4.18
C ALA A 272 -1.24 -2.01 -4.01
N THR A 273 -2.02 -1.06 -3.49
CA THR A 273 -3.45 -1.24 -3.20
C THR A 273 -4.38 -0.36 -4.04
N GLN A 274 -3.88 0.74 -4.61
CA GLN A 274 -4.65 1.71 -5.41
C GLN A 274 -4.17 1.82 -6.86
N GLY A 275 -2.98 1.30 -7.18
CA GLY A 275 -2.49 1.24 -8.55
C GLY A 275 -3.33 0.25 -9.35
N VAL A 276 -4.05 0.74 -10.37
CA VAL A 276 -4.99 -0.07 -11.15
C VAL A 276 -4.43 -0.23 -12.56
N TYR A 277 -4.02 -1.45 -12.89
CA TYR A 277 -3.31 -1.79 -14.13
C TYR A 277 -3.97 -3.00 -14.80
N PRO A 278 -3.88 -3.16 -16.12
CA PRO A 278 -4.18 -4.45 -16.73
C PRO A 278 -3.24 -5.52 -16.15
N PRO A 279 -3.76 -6.62 -15.56
CA PRO A 279 -2.90 -7.66 -15.00
C PRO A 279 -2.14 -8.45 -16.09
N ALA A 280 -2.57 -8.33 -17.35
CA ALA A 280 -1.95 -8.93 -18.51
C ALA A 280 -1.72 -10.44 -18.33
N SER A 281 -0.66 -10.99 -18.95
CA SER A 281 -0.37 -12.43 -18.93
C SER A 281 -0.12 -13.04 -17.54
N THR A 282 -0.07 -12.26 -16.45
CA THR A 282 0.00 -12.81 -15.09
C THR A 282 -1.24 -13.60 -14.70
N VAL A 283 -2.37 -13.39 -15.40
CA VAL A 283 -3.64 -14.07 -15.10
C VAL A 283 -3.77 -15.47 -15.71
N LYS A 284 -2.92 -15.79 -16.69
CA LYS A 284 -3.02 -17.03 -17.47
C LYS A 284 -3.06 -18.31 -16.61
N PRO A 285 -2.28 -18.44 -15.50
CA PRO A 285 -2.41 -19.59 -14.60
C PRO A 285 -3.82 -19.75 -14.03
N TYR A 286 -4.46 -18.67 -13.60
CA TYR A 286 -5.81 -18.71 -13.02
C TYR A 286 -6.87 -19.00 -14.07
N VAL A 287 -6.73 -18.41 -15.27
CA VAL A 287 -7.60 -18.70 -16.42
C VAL A 287 -7.47 -20.17 -16.84
N ALA A 288 -6.26 -20.74 -16.81
CA ALA A 288 -6.02 -22.14 -17.11
C ALA A 288 -6.73 -23.08 -16.11
N VAL A 289 -6.57 -22.84 -14.80
CA VAL A 289 -7.27 -23.62 -13.77
C VAL A 289 -8.79 -23.52 -13.95
N SER A 290 -9.29 -22.32 -14.24
CA SER A 290 -10.72 -22.08 -14.44
C SER A 290 -11.27 -22.83 -15.66
N ALA A 291 -10.53 -22.83 -16.77
CA ALA A 291 -10.93 -23.51 -17.99
C ALA A 291 -10.87 -25.04 -17.86
N LEU A 292 -9.87 -25.58 -17.14
CA LEU A 292 -9.79 -26.99 -16.77
C LEU A 292 -10.97 -27.38 -15.87
N SER A 293 -11.25 -26.58 -14.83
CA SER A 293 -12.35 -26.81 -13.89
C SER A 293 -13.72 -26.72 -14.56
N ALA A 294 -13.89 -25.84 -15.53
CA ALA A 294 -15.11 -25.70 -16.31
C ALA A 294 -15.26 -26.77 -17.42
N GLY A 295 -14.26 -27.64 -17.60
CA GLY A 295 -14.24 -28.67 -18.66
C GLY A 295 -14.12 -28.11 -20.08
N VAL A 296 -13.72 -26.84 -20.22
CA VAL A 296 -13.55 -26.18 -21.53
C VAL A 296 -12.28 -26.64 -22.22
N ILE A 297 -11.24 -26.95 -21.44
CA ILE A 297 -10.01 -27.58 -21.91
C ILE A 297 -9.68 -28.80 -21.05
N THR A 298 -8.81 -29.64 -21.57
CA THR A 298 -8.15 -30.73 -20.84
C THR A 298 -6.64 -30.51 -20.90
N ARG A 299 -5.88 -31.26 -20.09
CA ARG A 299 -4.40 -31.27 -20.17
C ARG A 299 -3.86 -31.61 -21.57
N ASN A 300 -4.65 -32.31 -22.39
CA ASN A 300 -4.26 -32.77 -23.72
C ASN A 300 -4.83 -31.88 -24.85
N THR A 301 -5.69 -30.90 -24.52
CA THR A 301 -6.23 -29.97 -25.51
C THR A 301 -5.09 -29.21 -26.16
N SER A 302 -4.95 -29.37 -27.47
CA SER A 302 -3.87 -28.80 -28.28
C SER A 302 -4.44 -28.01 -29.45
N LEU A 303 -3.82 -26.88 -29.75
CA LEU A 303 -4.10 -26.08 -30.95
C LEU A 303 -2.81 -25.61 -31.61
N PHE A 304 -2.85 -25.42 -32.92
CA PHE A 304 -1.75 -24.84 -33.67
C PHE A 304 -1.87 -23.31 -33.66
N ASP A 305 -0.82 -22.64 -33.20
CA ASP A 305 -0.74 -21.19 -33.17
C ASP A 305 0.13 -20.66 -34.34
N PRO A 306 -0.47 -19.93 -35.29
CA PRO A 306 0.23 -19.28 -36.41
C PRO A 306 0.70 -17.84 -36.09
N GLY A 307 0.64 -17.40 -34.82
CA GLY A 307 0.97 -16.04 -34.37
C GLY A 307 -0.23 -15.09 -34.34
N TRP A 308 -1.43 -15.64 -34.48
CA TRP A 308 -2.70 -14.93 -34.35
C TRP A 308 -3.87 -15.90 -34.18
N TRP A 309 -4.97 -15.39 -33.64
CA TRP A 309 -6.25 -16.06 -33.55
C TRP A 309 -7.34 -15.20 -34.20
N GLN A 310 -8.26 -15.81 -34.93
CA GLN A 310 -9.36 -15.09 -35.61
C GLN A 310 -10.69 -15.42 -34.96
N LEU A 311 -11.48 -14.37 -34.65
CA LEU A 311 -12.81 -14.53 -34.08
C LEU A 311 -13.73 -15.26 -35.07
N PRO A 312 -14.34 -16.40 -34.71
CA PRO A 312 -15.23 -17.12 -35.61
C PRO A 312 -16.37 -16.24 -36.11
N GLY A 313 -16.64 -16.29 -37.42
CA GLY A 313 -17.66 -15.45 -38.07
C GLY A 313 -17.27 -13.97 -38.22
N SER A 314 -15.99 -13.62 -38.06
CA SER A 314 -15.46 -12.26 -38.20
C SER A 314 -14.08 -12.26 -38.87
N ASP A 315 -13.72 -11.16 -39.51
CA ASP A 315 -12.35 -10.92 -40.02
C ASP A 315 -11.40 -10.39 -38.93
N LYS A 316 -11.90 -10.18 -37.71
CA LYS A 316 -11.10 -9.64 -36.61
C LYS A 316 -10.07 -10.67 -36.13
N ARG A 317 -8.79 -10.33 -36.30
CA ARG A 317 -7.64 -11.07 -35.77
C ARG A 317 -7.08 -10.43 -34.50
N TYR A 318 -6.68 -11.29 -33.58
CA TYR A 318 -5.96 -11.00 -32.34
C TYR A 318 -4.56 -11.58 -32.47
N ARG A 319 -3.53 -10.76 -32.26
CA ARG A 319 -2.14 -11.15 -32.51
C ARG A 319 -1.54 -11.80 -31.27
N ASP A 320 -0.68 -12.77 -31.49
CA ASP A 320 0.23 -13.27 -30.47
C ASP A 320 1.46 -12.35 -30.38
N TRP A 321 2.10 -12.30 -29.21
CA TRP A 321 3.38 -11.60 -29.05
C TRP A 321 4.49 -12.21 -29.91
N LYS A 322 4.42 -13.51 -30.23
CA LYS A 322 5.33 -14.19 -31.14
C LYS A 322 4.78 -14.12 -32.57
N LYS A 323 5.45 -13.34 -33.44
CA LYS A 323 4.99 -13.01 -34.80
C LYS A 323 4.56 -14.20 -35.67
N TRP A 324 5.27 -15.33 -35.56
CA TRP A 324 5.05 -16.55 -36.33
C TRP A 324 4.45 -17.70 -35.51
N GLY A 325 4.02 -17.38 -34.29
CA GLY A 325 3.40 -18.31 -33.36
C GLY A 325 4.35 -19.30 -32.70
N HIS A 326 3.75 -20.14 -31.87
CA HIS A 326 4.40 -21.13 -31.01
C HIS A 326 4.27 -22.57 -31.54
N GLY A 327 3.64 -22.75 -32.70
CA GLY A 327 3.32 -24.07 -33.26
C GLY A 327 2.24 -24.75 -32.42
N HIS A 328 2.37 -26.06 -32.18
CA HIS A 328 1.42 -26.77 -31.31
C HIS A 328 1.60 -26.36 -29.84
N LEU A 329 0.47 -25.99 -29.23
CA LEU A 329 0.35 -25.54 -27.84
C LEU A 329 -0.66 -26.38 -27.09
N ASN A 330 -0.23 -26.98 -25.98
CA ASN A 330 -1.11 -27.39 -24.89
C ASN A 330 -1.09 -26.33 -23.76
N VAL A 331 -1.90 -26.53 -22.72
CA VAL A 331 -2.00 -25.56 -21.61
C VAL A 331 -0.65 -25.30 -20.91
N THR A 332 0.17 -26.34 -20.70
CA THR A 332 1.48 -26.21 -20.04
C THR A 332 2.43 -25.36 -20.88
N LYS A 333 2.61 -25.69 -22.16
CA LYS A 333 3.48 -24.93 -23.07
C LYS A 333 2.96 -23.51 -23.31
N ALA A 334 1.63 -23.33 -23.34
CA ALA A 334 1.02 -22.01 -23.44
C ALA A 334 1.32 -21.14 -22.21
N LEU A 335 1.42 -21.72 -21.01
CA LEU A 335 1.85 -21.00 -19.81
C LEU A 335 3.35 -20.67 -19.85
N GLU A 336 4.19 -21.66 -20.17
CA GLU A 336 5.66 -21.53 -20.28
C GLU A 336 6.10 -20.39 -21.20
N GLU A 337 5.56 -20.41 -22.42
CA GLU A 337 5.89 -19.47 -23.48
C GLU A 337 4.93 -18.27 -23.47
N SER A 338 4.02 -18.20 -22.49
CA SER A 338 3.03 -17.12 -22.36
C SER A 338 2.27 -16.85 -23.67
N ALA A 339 1.90 -17.90 -24.41
CA ALA A 339 1.21 -17.78 -25.69
C ALA A 339 -0.17 -17.12 -25.52
N ASP A 340 -0.51 -16.14 -26.34
CA ASP A 340 -1.79 -15.43 -26.29
C ASP A 340 -2.86 -16.20 -27.07
N THR A 341 -2.51 -16.77 -28.23
CA THR A 341 -3.45 -17.51 -29.09
C THR A 341 -4.22 -18.61 -28.35
N TYR A 342 -3.54 -19.34 -27.46
CA TYR A 342 -4.20 -20.37 -26.66
C TYR A 342 -5.28 -19.79 -25.74
N PHE A 343 -4.97 -18.66 -25.08
CA PHE A 343 -5.89 -18.03 -24.13
C PHE A 343 -6.98 -17.18 -24.81
N TYR A 344 -6.78 -16.75 -26.06
CA TYR A 344 -7.85 -16.22 -26.89
C TYR A 344 -8.94 -17.27 -27.17
N GLN A 345 -8.52 -18.48 -27.56
CA GLN A 345 -9.44 -19.61 -27.75
C GLN A 345 -10.15 -19.96 -26.44
N VAL A 346 -9.41 -20.09 -25.33
CA VAL A 346 -10.00 -20.37 -24.01
C VAL A 346 -11.02 -19.31 -23.62
N ALA A 347 -10.75 -18.03 -23.83
CA ALA A 347 -11.68 -16.96 -23.50
C ALA A 347 -12.95 -17.01 -24.36
N TYR A 348 -12.81 -17.31 -25.65
CA TYR A 348 -13.94 -17.52 -26.55
C TYR A 348 -14.83 -18.67 -26.06
N ASP A 349 -14.24 -19.84 -25.76
CA ASP A 349 -14.98 -21.02 -25.36
C ASP A 349 -15.59 -20.89 -23.95
N MET A 350 -14.90 -20.23 -23.02
CA MET A 350 -15.44 -19.92 -21.70
C MET A 350 -16.64 -18.98 -21.78
N GLY A 351 -16.57 -17.96 -22.65
CA GLY A 351 -17.49 -16.83 -22.63
C GLY A 351 -17.26 -15.93 -21.41
N ILE A 352 -17.69 -14.66 -21.51
CA ILE A 352 -17.41 -13.66 -20.45
C ILE A 352 -18.06 -14.02 -19.10
N ASP A 353 -19.23 -14.67 -19.11
CA ASP A 353 -19.98 -14.92 -17.88
C ASP A 353 -19.22 -15.89 -16.97
N ARG A 354 -18.82 -17.06 -17.51
CA ARG A 354 -17.99 -18.02 -16.77
C ARG A 354 -16.61 -17.45 -16.46
N LEU A 355 -15.97 -16.77 -17.43
CA LEU A 355 -14.64 -16.21 -17.22
C LEU A 355 -14.62 -15.19 -16.07
N SER A 356 -15.56 -14.25 -16.06
CA SER A 356 -15.66 -13.23 -15.01
C SER A 356 -16.09 -13.81 -13.67
N GLU A 357 -16.99 -14.78 -13.64
CA GLU A 357 -17.38 -15.50 -12.41
C GLU A 357 -16.17 -16.18 -11.76
N TRP A 358 -15.39 -16.94 -12.56
CA TRP A 358 -14.19 -17.60 -12.06
C TRP A 358 -13.13 -16.60 -11.60
N MET A 359 -12.86 -15.55 -12.37
CA MET A 359 -11.87 -14.54 -11.97
C MET A 359 -12.32 -13.74 -10.73
N GLY A 360 -13.63 -13.55 -10.53
CA GLY A 360 -14.20 -13.02 -9.30
C GLY A 360 -13.89 -13.89 -8.08
N LYS A 361 -13.96 -15.23 -8.22
CA LYS A 361 -13.58 -16.19 -7.15
C LYS A 361 -12.09 -16.08 -6.79
N PHE A 362 -11.22 -15.75 -7.75
CA PHE A 362 -9.80 -15.43 -7.48
C PHE A 362 -9.58 -14.03 -6.85
N GLY A 363 -10.65 -13.25 -6.63
CA GLY A 363 -10.62 -11.94 -5.98
C GLY A 363 -10.50 -10.74 -6.94
N TYR A 364 -10.45 -10.96 -8.26
CA TYR A 364 -10.39 -9.86 -9.21
C TYR A 364 -11.72 -9.10 -9.29
N GLY A 365 -11.65 -7.77 -9.28
CA GLY A 365 -12.85 -6.91 -9.27
C GLY A 365 -13.44 -6.67 -7.87
N HIS A 366 -12.87 -7.28 -6.82
CA HIS A 366 -13.30 -7.16 -5.44
C HIS A 366 -12.18 -6.60 -4.55
N TYR A 367 -12.55 -5.97 -3.44
CA TYR A 367 -11.58 -5.64 -2.38
C TYR A 367 -10.97 -6.93 -1.82
N THR A 368 -9.67 -6.91 -1.52
CA THR A 368 -8.94 -8.12 -1.11
C THR A 368 -9.24 -8.53 0.32
N GLY A 369 -9.69 -7.58 1.15
CA GLY A 369 -9.86 -7.73 2.59
C GLY A 369 -8.61 -7.33 3.39
N VAL A 370 -7.60 -6.74 2.73
CA VAL A 370 -6.42 -6.20 3.42
C VAL A 370 -6.82 -5.14 4.44
N ASP A 371 -6.11 -5.13 5.56
CA ASP A 371 -6.30 -4.21 6.66
C ASP A 371 -5.69 -2.82 6.41
N LEU A 372 -6.04 -2.25 5.25
CA LEU A 372 -5.74 -0.89 4.82
C LEU A 372 -7.00 -0.24 4.24
N ALA A 373 -7.25 1.02 4.59
CA ALA A 373 -8.44 1.73 4.10
C ALA A 373 -8.27 2.22 2.65
N GLU A 374 -7.04 2.41 2.20
CA GLU A 374 -6.71 2.92 0.87
C GLU A 374 -6.64 1.80 -0.17
N GLU A 375 -7.79 1.26 -0.60
CA GLU A 375 -7.85 0.19 -1.60
C GLU A 375 -8.72 0.59 -2.81
N ARG A 376 -8.39 0.06 -4.00
CA ARG A 376 -9.27 0.08 -5.17
C ARG A 376 -9.59 -1.35 -5.61
N SER A 377 -10.82 -1.59 -6.04
CA SER A 377 -11.29 -2.92 -6.45
C SER A 377 -10.87 -3.34 -7.87
N GLY A 378 -10.20 -2.47 -8.64
CA GLY A 378 -9.96 -2.72 -10.07
C GLY A 378 -11.27 -2.87 -10.85
N ASN A 379 -11.25 -3.68 -11.90
CA ASN A 379 -12.43 -4.00 -12.71
C ASN A 379 -12.31 -5.40 -13.33
N MET A 380 -13.16 -6.34 -12.89
CA MET A 380 -13.40 -7.59 -13.61
C MET A 380 -14.65 -7.42 -14.48
N PRO A 381 -14.51 -7.22 -15.80
CA PRO A 381 -15.63 -6.85 -16.66
C PRO A 381 -16.70 -7.95 -16.76
N THR A 382 -17.97 -7.53 -16.66
CA THR A 382 -19.15 -8.38 -16.94
C THR A 382 -20.06 -7.71 -17.97
N ARG A 383 -21.08 -8.43 -18.46
CA ARG A 383 -22.11 -7.87 -19.36
C ARG A 383 -22.85 -6.70 -18.70
N GLU A 384 -23.27 -6.88 -17.46
CA GLU A 384 -24.02 -5.91 -16.66
C GLU A 384 -23.18 -4.66 -16.42
N TRP A 385 -21.88 -4.85 -16.08
CA TRP A 385 -20.94 -3.77 -15.91
C TRP A 385 -20.83 -2.92 -17.18
N LYS A 386 -20.62 -3.55 -18.34
CA LYS A 386 -20.46 -2.83 -19.62
C LYS A 386 -21.73 -2.08 -20.00
N LEU A 387 -22.89 -2.71 -19.83
CA LEU A 387 -24.19 -2.09 -20.08
C LEU A 387 -24.41 -0.89 -19.15
N LYS A 388 -24.09 -1.00 -17.86
CA LYS A 388 -24.21 0.12 -16.90
C LYS A 388 -23.26 1.27 -17.24
N ARG A 389 -22.00 0.97 -17.57
CA ARG A 389 -20.92 1.95 -17.78
C ARG A 389 -20.99 2.67 -19.12
N PHE A 390 -21.33 1.95 -20.20
CA PHE A 390 -21.26 2.44 -21.57
C PHE A 390 -22.59 2.43 -22.32
N LYS A 391 -23.68 1.88 -21.73
CA LYS A 391 -24.99 1.75 -22.38
C LYS A 391 -24.93 0.96 -23.70
N LYS A 392 -23.98 0.02 -23.81
CA LYS A 392 -23.80 -0.87 -24.95
C LYS A 392 -23.78 -2.33 -24.48
N PRO A 393 -24.34 -3.26 -25.27
CA PRO A 393 -24.27 -4.68 -24.95
C PRO A 393 -22.83 -5.20 -25.02
N TRP A 394 -22.63 -6.40 -24.49
CA TRP A 394 -21.39 -7.14 -24.62
C TRP A 394 -21.29 -7.79 -26.01
N TYR A 395 -20.18 -7.57 -26.70
CA TYR A 395 -19.87 -8.24 -27.96
C TYR A 395 -18.83 -9.34 -27.70
N GLN A 396 -18.87 -10.43 -28.47
CA GLN A 396 -17.92 -11.54 -28.29
C GLN A 396 -16.45 -11.08 -28.40
N GLY A 397 -16.18 -10.09 -29.26
CA GLY A 397 -14.85 -9.51 -29.40
C GLY A 397 -14.31 -8.80 -28.15
N ASP A 398 -15.16 -8.43 -27.20
CA ASP A 398 -14.76 -7.86 -25.90
C ASP A 398 -14.21 -8.94 -24.95
N THR A 399 -14.60 -10.21 -25.14
CA THR A 399 -14.17 -11.33 -24.28
C THR A 399 -12.72 -11.72 -24.56
N ILE A 400 -12.29 -11.65 -25.81
CA ILE A 400 -11.01 -12.21 -26.26
C ILE A 400 -9.80 -11.58 -25.51
N PRO A 401 -9.69 -10.24 -25.37
CA PRO A 401 -8.59 -9.63 -24.61
C PRO A 401 -8.62 -9.98 -23.11
N VAL A 402 -9.78 -10.33 -22.54
CA VAL A 402 -9.89 -10.70 -21.12
C VAL A 402 -9.15 -12.00 -20.84
N GLY A 403 -9.09 -12.93 -21.80
CA GLY A 403 -8.32 -14.19 -21.68
C GLY A 403 -6.84 -14.00 -21.37
N ILE A 404 -6.28 -12.87 -21.78
CA ILE A 404 -4.87 -12.51 -21.57
C ILE A 404 -4.70 -11.36 -20.56
N GLY A 405 -5.73 -11.05 -19.76
CA GLY A 405 -5.68 -10.02 -18.73
C GLY A 405 -5.66 -8.59 -19.26
N GLN A 406 -6.21 -8.35 -20.46
CA GLN A 406 -6.31 -7.03 -21.10
C GLN A 406 -7.78 -6.65 -21.39
N GLY A 407 -8.00 -5.67 -22.26
CA GLY A 407 -9.31 -5.13 -22.59
C GLY A 407 -9.83 -4.26 -21.44
N TYR A 408 -11.01 -4.61 -20.91
CA TYR A 408 -11.60 -3.88 -19.79
C TYR A 408 -11.09 -4.34 -18.42
N TRP A 409 -10.28 -5.40 -18.35
CA TRP A 409 -9.80 -5.94 -17.09
C TRP A 409 -8.67 -5.07 -16.52
N THR A 410 -8.87 -4.60 -15.29
CA THR A 410 -7.82 -4.00 -14.47
C THR A 410 -7.80 -4.60 -13.07
N ALA A 411 -6.63 -4.62 -12.44
CA ALA A 411 -6.40 -5.17 -11.11
C ALA A 411 -5.34 -4.36 -10.35
N THR A 412 -5.28 -4.57 -9.05
CA THR A 412 -4.23 -4.01 -8.18
C THR A 412 -3.15 -5.06 -7.89
N PRO A 413 -1.91 -4.66 -7.56
CA PRO A 413 -0.86 -5.60 -7.16
C PRO A 413 -1.25 -6.49 -5.98
N ILE A 414 -2.00 -5.97 -5.00
CA ILE A 414 -2.52 -6.77 -3.88
C ILE A 414 -3.55 -7.82 -4.34
N GLN A 415 -4.39 -7.53 -5.33
CA GLN A 415 -5.28 -8.53 -5.95
C GLN A 415 -4.48 -9.60 -6.69
N MET A 416 -3.43 -9.22 -7.41
CA MET A 416 -2.53 -10.18 -8.08
C MET A 416 -1.86 -11.12 -7.07
N ASN A 417 -1.45 -10.59 -5.91
CA ASN A 417 -0.89 -11.39 -4.83
C ASN A 417 -1.94 -12.32 -4.18
N LYS A 418 -3.17 -11.84 -3.92
CA LYS A 418 -4.28 -12.69 -3.42
C LYS A 418 -4.55 -13.86 -4.37
N ALA A 419 -4.68 -13.60 -5.67
CA ALA A 419 -4.89 -14.65 -6.68
C ALA A 419 -3.73 -15.65 -6.74
N LEU A 420 -2.48 -15.17 -6.61
CA LEU A 420 -1.29 -16.01 -6.56
C LEU A 420 -1.31 -16.94 -5.33
N MET A 421 -1.67 -16.43 -4.16
CA MET A 421 -1.78 -17.25 -2.95
C MET A 421 -2.89 -18.30 -3.06
N ILE A 422 -4.01 -17.99 -3.72
CA ILE A 422 -5.08 -18.97 -3.98
C ILE A 422 -4.56 -20.10 -4.86
N LEU A 423 -3.80 -19.79 -5.92
CA LEU A 423 -3.18 -20.80 -6.77
C LEU A 423 -2.17 -21.67 -6.01
N ILE A 424 -1.35 -21.06 -5.16
CA ILE A 424 -0.35 -21.79 -4.35
C ILE A 424 -1.02 -22.76 -3.37
N ASN A 425 -2.14 -22.35 -2.76
CA ASN A 425 -2.87 -23.15 -1.78
C ASN A 425 -4.04 -23.94 -2.39
N ASP A 426 -3.96 -24.28 -3.68
CA ASP A 426 -4.90 -25.18 -4.35
C ASP A 426 -6.38 -24.79 -4.20
N GLY A 427 -6.65 -23.49 -4.28
CA GLY A 427 -8.00 -22.92 -4.16
C GLY A 427 -8.36 -22.40 -2.77
N VAL A 428 -7.58 -22.71 -1.72
CA VAL A 428 -7.83 -22.15 -0.39
C VAL A 428 -7.55 -20.64 -0.40
N VAL A 429 -8.55 -19.85 -0.04
CA VAL A 429 -8.42 -18.40 0.00
C VAL A 429 -7.82 -17.97 1.33
N LYS A 430 -6.78 -17.14 1.27
CA LYS A 430 -6.18 -16.46 2.44
C LYS A 430 -6.19 -14.97 2.18
N VAL A 431 -6.74 -14.22 3.12
CA VAL A 431 -6.80 -12.75 3.03
C VAL A 431 -5.39 -12.21 3.28
N PRO A 432 -4.83 -11.40 2.38
CA PRO A 432 -3.56 -10.74 2.65
C PRO A 432 -3.74 -9.75 3.81
N HIS A 433 -2.96 -9.87 4.88
CA HIS A 433 -3.12 -9.06 6.10
C HIS A 433 -1.78 -8.61 6.68
N LEU A 434 -1.78 -7.46 7.35
CA LEU A 434 -0.61 -6.87 8.02
C LEU A 434 -0.62 -7.14 9.53
N LEU A 435 -1.78 -7.19 10.18
CA LEU A 435 -1.84 -7.45 11.62
C LEU A 435 -1.48 -8.90 11.92
N GLN A 436 -0.46 -9.09 12.76
CA GLN A 436 -0.16 -10.39 13.35
C GLN A 436 -0.96 -10.58 14.64
N SER A 437 -0.85 -9.62 15.57
CA SER A 437 -1.60 -9.64 16.83
C SER A 437 -1.69 -8.26 17.46
N THR A 438 -2.72 -8.04 18.28
CA THR A 438 -2.79 -6.92 19.23
C THR A 438 -2.37 -7.41 20.63
N VAL A 439 -2.06 -6.50 21.55
CA VAL A 439 -1.85 -6.83 22.97
C VAL A 439 -3.06 -6.39 23.78
N GLU A 440 -3.75 -7.35 24.41
CA GLU A 440 -4.86 -7.12 25.32
C GLU A 440 -4.51 -7.69 26.70
N ASP A 441 -4.50 -6.85 27.74
CA ASP A 441 -4.18 -7.26 29.13
C ASP A 441 -2.87 -8.06 29.27
N GLY A 442 -1.85 -7.68 28.47
CA GLY A 442 -0.55 -8.35 28.43
C GLY A 442 -0.53 -9.68 27.66
N LYS A 443 -1.62 -10.05 26.98
CA LYS A 443 -1.73 -11.26 26.16
C LYS A 443 -1.86 -10.90 24.68
N PRO A 444 -1.18 -11.65 23.77
CA PRO A 444 -1.35 -11.46 22.35
C PRO A 444 -2.70 -12.00 21.88
N VAL A 445 -3.47 -11.18 21.18
CA VAL A 445 -4.70 -11.58 20.48
C VAL A 445 -4.40 -11.63 18.98
N PRO A 446 -4.33 -12.82 18.36
CA PRO A 446 -3.94 -12.95 16.97
C PRO A 446 -5.01 -12.44 16.01
N TRP A 447 -4.59 -12.01 14.83
CA TRP A 447 -5.52 -11.79 13.72
C TRP A 447 -6.22 -13.12 13.36
N VAL A 448 -7.52 -13.04 13.10
CA VAL A 448 -8.35 -14.19 12.75
C VAL A 448 -8.78 -14.05 11.31
N GLN A 449 -8.46 -15.05 10.50
CA GLN A 449 -8.88 -15.09 9.11
C GLN A 449 -10.41 -15.12 9.00
N PRO A 450 -11.03 -14.16 8.28
CA PRO A 450 -12.45 -14.23 7.96
C PRO A 450 -12.77 -15.49 7.16
N HIS A 451 -13.95 -16.05 7.35
CA HIS A 451 -14.39 -17.21 6.58
C HIS A 451 -14.54 -16.84 5.09
N GLU A 452 -13.68 -17.39 4.24
CA GLU A 452 -13.79 -17.31 2.78
C GLU A 452 -13.86 -18.74 2.20
N PRO A 453 -14.90 -19.09 1.42
CA PRO A 453 -14.99 -20.40 0.78
C PRO A 453 -13.83 -20.65 -0.19
N PRO A 454 -13.34 -21.90 -0.33
CA PRO A 454 -12.32 -22.22 -1.32
C PRO A 454 -12.84 -22.07 -2.75
N VAL A 455 -11.92 -21.81 -3.67
CA VAL A 455 -12.17 -21.72 -5.11
C VAL A 455 -12.02 -23.09 -5.74
N GLY A 456 -13.04 -23.55 -6.50
CA GLY A 456 -12.96 -24.79 -7.26
C GLY A 456 -12.87 -26.05 -6.39
N ASP A 457 -12.26 -27.10 -6.93
CA ASP A 457 -12.01 -28.36 -6.22
C ASP A 457 -10.51 -28.53 -5.94
N ILE A 458 -10.19 -28.60 -4.66
CA ILE A 458 -8.82 -28.79 -4.14
C ILE A 458 -8.20 -30.12 -4.60
N HIS A 459 -9.01 -31.15 -4.93
CA HIS A 459 -8.52 -32.47 -5.30
C HIS A 459 -8.31 -32.69 -6.81
N SER A 460 -8.65 -31.70 -7.65
CA SER A 460 -8.73 -31.85 -9.11
C SER A 460 -7.38 -32.05 -9.83
N GLY A 461 -6.26 -31.70 -9.19
CA GLY A 461 -4.92 -31.69 -9.80
C GLY A 461 -4.68 -30.57 -10.83
N PHE A 462 -5.67 -29.70 -11.10
CA PHE A 462 -5.53 -28.59 -12.05
C PHE A 462 -4.58 -27.50 -11.57
N TRP A 463 -4.51 -27.30 -10.26
CA TRP A 463 -3.57 -26.38 -9.61
C TRP A 463 -2.12 -26.73 -9.95
N GLU A 464 -1.77 -28.02 -9.87
CA GLU A 464 -0.43 -28.51 -10.23
C GLU A 464 -0.08 -28.30 -11.70
N ILE A 465 -1.05 -28.42 -12.62
CA ILE A 465 -0.80 -28.15 -14.05
C ILE A 465 -0.42 -26.68 -14.26
N ALA A 466 -1.13 -25.77 -13.59
CA ALA A 466 -0.85 -24.34 -13.68
C ALA A 466 0.48 -23.96 -12.99
N LYS A 467 0.74 -24.53 -11.80
CA LYS A 467 2.01 -24.35 -11.07
C LYS A 467 3.19 -24.92 -11.85
N ASP A 468 3.06 -26.08 -12.50
CA ASP A 468 4.09 -26.66 -13.38
C ASP A 468 4.36 -25.77 -14.60
N GLY A 469 3.32 -25.19 -15.19
CA GLY A 469 3.48 -24.17 -16.23
C GLY A 469 4.31 -22.97 -15.75
N MET A 470 4.03 -22.46 -14.53
CA MET A 470 4.82 -21.38 -13.92
C MET A 470 6.25 -21.80 -13.56
N PHE A 471 6.47 -23.04 -13.14
CA PHE A 471 7.80 -23.60 -12.97
C PHE A 471 8.54 -23.64 -14.31
N GLY A 472 7.87 -24.05 -15.38
CA GLY A 472 8.40 -24.07 -16.72
C GLY A 472 8.79 -22.69 -17.24
N VAL A 473 7.99 -21.65 -16.97
CA VAL A 473 8.34 -20.24 -17.25
C VAL A 473 9.70 -19.84 -16.69
N ALA A 474 10.02 -20.29 -15.47
CA ALA A 474 11.22 -19.90 -14.73
C ALA A 474 12.43 -20.83 -15.00
N ASN A 475 12.22 -22.10 -15.36
CA ASN A 475 13.28 -23.11 -15.36
C ASN A 475 13.51 -23.79 -16.72
N ARG A 476 12.49 -23.99 -17.56
CA ARG A 476 12.64 -24.70 -18.85
C ARG A 476 13.25 -23.78 -19.90
N GLY A 477 13.99 -24.33 -20.87
CA GLY A 477 14.76 -23.54 -21.84
C GLY A 477 13.91 -22.64 -22.76
N ASN A 478 12.63 -22.96 -22.96
CA ASN A 478 11.65 -22.16 -23.68
C ASN A 478 10.89 -21.15 -22.78
N GLY A 479 11.12 -21.18 -21.47
CA GLY A 479 10.40 -20.36 -20.49
C GLY A 479 10.69 -18.87 -20.63
N THR A 480 9.65 -18.03 -20.64
CA THR A 480 9.81 -16.58 -20.84
C THR A 480 10.68 -15.87 -19.78
N ALA A 481 10.86 -16.48 -18.60
CA ALA A 481 11.66 -15.93 -17.51
C ALA A 481 12.90 -16.79 -17.16
N HIS A 482 13.24 -17.78 -18.00
CA HIS A 482 14.38 -18.69 -17.79
C HIS A 482 15.68 -17.95 -17.44
N LYS A 483 15.99 -16.90 -18.21
CA LYS A 483 17.22 -16.10 -18.05
C LYS A 483 17.36 -15.41 -16.68
N TYR A 484 16.27 -15.26 -15.92
CA TYR A 484 16.29 -14.62 -14.60
C TYR A 484 16.40 -15.65 -13.46
N PHE A 485 15.75 -16.80 -13.62
CA PHE A 485 15.45 -17.70 -12.50
C PHE A 485 16.11 -19.07 -12.57
N ALA A 486 16.49 -19.56 -13.75
CA ALA A 486 16.94 -20.95 -13.92
C ALA A 486 18.21 -21.30 -13.14
N SER A 487 19.05 -20.31 -12.82
CA SER A 487 20.28 -20.48 -12.04
C SER A 487 20.06 -20.45 -10.52
N ALA A 488 18.83 -20.25 -10.04
CA ALA A 488 18.56 -20.22 -8.61
C ALA A 488 18.76 -21.61 -7.98
N PRO A 489 19.45 -21.70 -6.82
CA PRO A 489 19.64 -22.98 -6.13
C PRO A 489 18.31 -23.53 -5.59
N TYR A 490 17.41 -22.65 -5.15
CA TYR A 490 16.03 -22.98 -4.83
C TYR A 490 15.15 -22.89 -6.09
N LYS A 491 14.09 -23.69 -6.15
CA LYS A 491 13.22 -23.72 -7.34
C LYS A 491 12.20 -22.59 -7.29
N ILE A 492 12.16 -21.79 -8.35
CA ILE A 492 11.22 -20.67 -8.51
C ILE A 492 10.14 -21.07 -9.51
N ALA A 493 8.89 -20.67 -9.27
CA ALA A 493 7.85 -20.64 -10.28
C ALA A 493 7.39 -19.20 -10.47
N ALA A 494 7.20 -18.78 -11.73
CA ALA A 494 6.90 -17.39 -12.05
C ALA A 494 5.94 -17.24 -13.22
N LYS A 495 5.32 -16.07 -13.32
CA LYS A 495 4.58 -15.63 -14.49
C LYS A 495 4.76 -14.13 -14.71
N SER A 496 5.28 -13.78 -15.88
CA SER A 496 5.44 -12.41 -16.34
C SER A 496 4.17 -11.87 -17.03
N GLY A 497 4.05 -10.54 -17.04
CA GLY A 497 3.03 -9.79 -17.79
C GLY A 497 3.61 -8.50 -18.37
N THR A 498 3.06 -8.07 -19.51
CA THR A 498 3.34 -6.76 -20.09
C THR A 498 2.00 -6.08 -20.37
N ALA A 499 1.74 -4.95 -19.72
CA ALA A 499 0.51 -4.19 -19.89
C ALA A 499 0.78 -2.98 -20.78
N GLN A 500 0.06 -2.91 -21.90
CA GLN A 500 0.21 -1.84 -22.89
C GLN A 500 -0.40 -0.55 -22.37
N VAL A 501 0.35 0.55 -22.44
CA VAL A 501 -0.13 1.90 -22.06
C VAL A 501 -0.84 2.57 -23.24
N PHE A 502 -0.49 2.22 -24.47
CA PHE A 502 -1.14 2.74 -25.68
C PHE A 502 -1.16 1.69 -26.80
N GLY A 503 -2.12 1.81 -27.72
CA GLY A 503 -2.26 0.91 -28.87
C GLY A 503 -1.31 1.28 -30.00
N LEU A 504 -0.60 0.29 -30.54
CA LEU A 504 0.23 0.43 -31.75
C LEU A 504 -0.64 0.37 -33.01
N LYS A 505 -0.22 1.06 -34.09
CA LYS A 505 -0.86 0.93 -35.40
C LYS A 505 -0.61 -0.47 -35.97
N ALA A 506 -1.47 -0.93 -36.89
CA ALA A 506 -1.48 -2.31 -37.41
C ALA A 506 -0.14 -2.82 -37.99
N ASN A 507 0.76 -1.92 -38.41
CA ASN A 507 2.08 -2.24 -39.00
C ASN A 507 3.27 -1.81 -38.13
N GLU A 508 3.03 -1.42 -36.88
CA GLU A 508 4.06 -0.87 -36.00
C GLU A 508 4.49 -1.91 -34.96
N THR A 509 5.79 -2.20 -34.91
CA THR A 509 6.37 -3.06 -33.87
C THR A 509 6.74 -2.22 -32.65
N TYR A 510 6.40 -2.71 -31.45
CA TYR A 510 6.77 -2.03 -30.21
C TYR A 510 8.29 -1.87 -30.13
N ASN A 511 8.77 -0.65 -29.95
CA ASN A 511 10.18 -0.38 -29.68
C ASN A 511 10.33 0.63 -28.53
N ALA A 512 10.67 0.13 -27.34
CA ALA A 512 10.82 0.94 -26.13
C ALA A 512 11.85 2.07 -26.26
N HIS A 513 12.86 1.92 -27.14
CA HIS A 513 13.89 2.94 -27.37
C HIS A 513 13.40 4.13 -28.19
N ARG A 514 12.28 3.98 -28.90
CA ARG A 514 11.68 5.03 -29.74
C ARG A 514 10.49 5.74 -29.07
N ILE A 515 10.15 5.33 -27.85
CA ILE A 515 8.95 5.77 -27.15
C ILE A 515 9.35 6.48 -25.86
N ALA A 516 8.72 7.63 -25.58
CA ALA A 516 8.90 8.35 -24.32
C ALA A 516 8.61 7.42 -23.13
N GLU A 517 9.39 7.50 -22.06
CA GLU A 517 9.32 6.56 -20.92
C GLU A 517 7.87 6.35 -20.44
N ARG A 518 7.11 7.42 -20.22
CA ARG A 518 5.71 7.35 -19.74
C ARG A 518 4.72 6.61 -20.65
N LEU A 519 5.10 6.37 -21.90
CA LEU A 519 4.31 5.61 -22.87
C LEU A 519 4.80 4.16 -23.00
N ARG A 520 5.94 3.78 -22.41
CA ARG A 520 6.41 2.39 -22.42
C ARG A 520 5.45 1.49 -21.64
N ASP A 521 5.41 0.22 -21.99
CA ASP A 521 4.54 -0.75 -21.31
C ASP A 521 4.92 -0.93 -19.84
N HIS A 522 3.93 -1.16 -18.98
CA HIS A 522 4.20 -1.61 -17.61
C HIS A 522 4.71 -3.06 -17.62
N LYS A 523 5.67 -3.37 -16.76
CA LYS A 523 6.25 -4.71 -16.61
C LYS A 523 5.80 -5.32 -15.28
N LEU A 524 5.15 -6.46 -15.37
CA LEU A 524 4.59 -7.18 -14.22
C LEU A 524 5.29 -8.53 -14.07
N MET A 525 5.45 -8.96 -12.82
CA MET A 525 5.93 -10.30 -12.50
C MET A 525 5.24 -10.81 -11.24
N THR A 526 4.83 -12.06 -11.27
CA THR A 526 4.39 -12.82 -10.10
C THR A 526 5.29 -14.03 -9.94
N ALA A 527 5.70 -14.35 -8.73
CA ALA A 527 6.55 -15.51 -8.48
C ALA A 527 6.37 -16.05 -7.06
N PHE A 528 6.69 -17.32 -6.87
CA PHE A 528 6.77 -17.93 -5.55
C PHE A 528 7.94 -18.90 -5.45
N ALA A 529 8.41 -19.10 -4.23
CA ALA A 529 9.54 -19.97 -3.95
C ALA A 529 9.52 -20.51 -2.49
N PRO A 530 10.16 -21.66 -2.25
CA PRO A 530 10.53 -22.67 -3.24
C PRO A 530 9.30 -23.33 -3.89
N TYR A 531 9.44 -23.87 -5.09
CA TYR A 531 8.34 -24.50 -5.84
C TYR A 531 7.61 -25.60 -5.05
N ASN A 532 8.37 -26.47 -4.37
CA ASN A 532 7.82 -27.67 -3.72
C ASN A 532 7.06 -27.36 -2.41
N ASN A 533 7.49 -26.34 -1.68
CA ASN A 533 6.84 -25.92 -0.43
C ASN A 533 6.98 -24.39 -0.31
N PRO A 534 6.09 -23.63 -0.97
CA PRO A 534 6.22 -22.19 -1.08
C PRO A 534 6.19 -21.49 0.28
N GLN A 535 7.21 -20.68 0.54
CA GLN A 535 7.35 -19.88 1.77
C GLN A 535 7.11 -18.40 1.52
N VAL A 536 7.26 -17.97 0.25
CA VAL A 536 7.05 -16.60 -0.17
C VAL A 536 6.34 -16.55 -1.52
N ALA A 537 5.42 -15.60 -1.65
CA ALA A 537 4.74 -15.22 -2.88
C ALA A 537 4.92 -13.72 -3.12
N VAL A 538 5.27 -13.33 -4.34
CA VAL A 538 5.61 -11.95 -4.68
C VAL A 538 4.84 -11.51 -5.92
N ALA A 539 4.25 -10.32 -5.87
CA ALA A 539 3.69 -9.62 -7.02
C ALA A 539 4.41 -8.26 -7.18
N ILE A 540 4.95 -7.99 -8.36
CA ILE A 540 5.69 -6.77 -8.68
C ILE A 540 5.12 -6.14 -9.94
N ILE A 541 5.02 -4.83 -9.93
CA ILE A 541 4.87 -4.01 -11.13
C ILE A 541 5.89 -2.88 -11.14
N LEU A 542 6.53 -2.70 -12.30
CA LEU A 542 7.29 -1.50 -12.65
C LEU A 542 6.49 -0.75 -13.71
N GLU A 543 6.01 0.45 -13.38
CA GLU A 543 5.36 1.30 -14.37
C GLU A 543 6.38 1.63 -15.46
N ASN A 544 5.97 1.46 -16.73
CA ASN A 544 6.78 1.84 -17.87
C ASN A 544 8.12 1.10 -18.00
N GLY A 545 8.25 -0.04 -17.31
CA GLY A 545 9.47 -0.85 -17.27
C GLY A 545 10.46 -0.46 -16.19
N GLY A 546 10.16 0.57 -15.39
CA GLY A 546 11.06 1.08 -14.36
C GLY A 546 12.19 1.95 -14.93
N ALA A 547 12.96 2.56 -14.02
CA ALA A 547 14.09 3.43 -14.35
C ALA A 547 15.43 2.68 -14.40
N GLY A 548 15.42 1.37 -14.14
CA GLY A 548 16.62 0.55 -13.97
C GLY A 548 16.45 -0.89 -14.47
N PRO A 549 16.87 -1.91 -13.70
CA PRO A 549 16.82 -3.30 -14.12
C PRO A 549 15.42 -3.78 -14.50
N ALA A 550 15.39 -4.82 -15.35
CA ALA A 550 14.15 -5.50 -15.69
C ALA A 550 13.48 -6.09 -14.44
N VAL A 551 12.15 -6.11 -14.42
CA VAL A 551 11.34 -6.65 -13.31
C VAL A 551 11.73 -8.08 -12.90
N GLY A 552 12.19 -8.91 -13.84
CA GLY A 552 12.68 -10.26 -13.55
C GLY A 552 13.96 -10.29 -12.71
N THR A 553 14.87 -9.35 -12.94
CA THR A 553 16.11 -9.21 -12.14
C THR A 553 15.78 -8.75 -10.72
N ILE A 554 14.91 -7.75 -10.57
CA ILE A 554 14.45 -7.27 -9.26
C ILE A 554 13.74 -8.40 -8.50
N MET A 555 12.84 -9.13 -9.17
CA MET A 555 12.18 -10.30 -8.57
C MET A 555 13.20 -11.34 -8.09
N ARG A 556 14.23 -11.63 -8.89
CA ARG A 556 15.28 -12.60 -8.52
C ARG A 556 16.04 -12.16 -7.27
N GLN A 557 16.43 -10.88 -7.20
CA GLN A 557 17.13 -10.31 -6.04
C GLN A 557 16.28 -10.37 -4.76
N ILE A 558 14.99 -10.05 -4.85
CA ILE A 558 14.07 -10.16 -3.71
C ILE A 558 13.97 -11.60 -3.21
N LEU A 559 13.83 -12.57 -4.12
CA LEU A 559 13.78 -13.98 -3.74
C LEU A 559 15.13 -14.47 -3.18
N ASP A 560 16.27 -14.04 -3.74
CA ASP A 560 17.60 -14.41 -3.23
C ASP A 560 17.83 -13.83 -1.83
N HIS A 561 17.40 -12.59 -1.58
CA HIS A 561 17.45 -11.98 -0.25
C HIS A 561 16.66 -12.79 0.79
N ILE A 562 15.43 -13.19 0.45
CA ILE A 562 14.57 -13.95 1.36
C ILE A 562 15.08 -15.37 1.57
N MET A 563 15.51 -16.05 0.50
CA MET A 563 15.84 -17.47 0.53
C MET A 563 17.28 -17.78 0.95
N LEU A 564 18.21 -16.85 0.70
CA LEU A 564 19.65 -17.03 0.92
C LEU A 564 20.24 -16.01 1.89
N GLY A 565 19.49 -14.97 2.29
CA GLY A 565 20.01 -13.86 3.08
C GLY A 565 20.96 -12.95 2.28
N ASP A 566 20.87 -12.96 0.95
CA ASP A 566 21.70 -12.11 0.09
C ASP A 566 21.26 -10.64 0.21
N ASN A 567 22.14 -9.78 0.71
CA ASN A 567 21.87 -8.35 0.87
C ASN A 567 22.38 -7.51 -0.31
N ASN A 568 22.71 -8.15 -1.44
CA ASN A 568 23.23 -7.44 -2.59
C ASN A 568 22.17 -6.49 -3.20
N THR A 569 22.44 -5.18 -3.11
CA THR A 569 21.66 -4.12 -3.76
C THR A 569 22.33 -3.60 -5.03
N ASN A 570 23.50 -4.14 -5.42
CA ASN A 570 24.15 -3.74 -6.66
C ASN A 570 23.33 -4.26 -7.83
N LEU A 571 22.72 -3.30 -8.52
CA LEU A 571 22.02 -3.56 -9.76
C LEU A 571 23.08 -3.71 -10.86
N PRO A 572 23.08 -4.80 -11.65
CA PRO A 572 23.96 -4.89 -12.79
C PRO A 572 23.68 -3.68 -13.70
N SER A 573 24.73 -2.91 -14.04
CA SER A 573 24.67 -1.93 -15.13
C SER A 573 24.06 -2.62 -16.33
N GLU A 574 23.10 -1.97 -17.01
CA GLU A 574 22.35 -2.51 -18.16
C GLU A 574 23.15 -3.58 -18.92
N ASN A 575 22.60 -4.79 -19.07
CA ASN A 575 23.21 -5.76 -19.96
C ASN A 575 23.43 -5.06 -21.32
N PRO A 576 24.66 -5.07 -21.86
CA PRO A 576 24.91 -4.53 -23.19
C PRO A 576 23.96 -5.21 -24.15
N ALA A 577 23.42 -4.39 -25.05
CA ALA A 577 22.46 -4.76 -26.07
C ALA A 577 22.69 -6.19 -26.58
N VAL A 578 21.59 -6.96 -26.70
CA VAL A 578 21.55 -8.00 -27.72
C VAL A 578 21.83 -7.27 -29.02
N THR A 579 23.06 -7.38 -29.50
CA THR A 579 23.44 -6.97 -30.83
C THR A 579 22.38 -7.52 -31.77
N ALA A 580 21.76 -6.61 -32.53
CA ALA A 580 21.07 -7.02 -33.73
C ALA A 580 22.12 -7.79 -34.55
N GLY A 581 21.99 -9.11 -34.59
CA GLY A 581 22.69 -9.92 -35.57
C GLY A 581 22.17 -9.49 -36.93
N GLU A 582 22.91 -8.60 -37.58
CA GLU A 582 23.14 -8.74 -39.01
C GLU A 582 23.71 -10.14 -39.21
N ASP A 583 22.98 -11.00 -39.93
CA ASP A 583 23.53 -11.95 -40.89
C ASP A 583 22.37 -12.63 -41.66
N GLN A 584 22.29 -12.25 -42.94
CA GLN A 584 21.69 -12.88 -44.13
C GLN A 584 20.19 -13.26 -44.15
#